data_AF-A0A087LUN8-F1
#
_entry.id   AF-A0A087LUN8-F1
#
_cell.length_a   1.000
_cell.length_b   1.000
_cell.length_c   1.000
_cell.angle_alpha   90.00
_cell.angle_beta   90.00
_cell.angle_gamma   90.00
#
_symmetry.space_group_name_H-M   'P 1'
#
loop_
_entity.id
_entity.type
_entity.pdbx_description
1 polymer ?
#
loop_
_entity_poly.entity_id
_entity_poly.type
_entity_poly.pdbx_seq_one_letter_code
_entity_poly.pdbx_strand_id
1 'polypeptide(L)' 'MKDLAEHLGLSQTTVSRALNGYPEVKEATRVRVSEAAAQLGYRPNASALRLATGRAGAIGLVLRGAD' A
#
# COMPACT_ATOMS: atom_id res chain seq x y z
N MET A 1 10.05 -1.19 2.92
CA MET A 1 9.44 0.17 3.00
C MET A 1 10.45 1.19 3.44
N LYS A 2 11.20 0.92 4.52
CA LYS A 2 12.34 1.75 4.93
C LYS A 2 13.30 2.03 3.77
N ASP A 3 13.75 0.99 3.07
CA ASP A 3 14.70 1.14 1.95
C ASP A 3 14.12 1.97 0.79
N LEU A 4 12.82 1.80 0.48
CA LEU A 4 12.13 2.60 -0.53
C LEU A 4 12.04 4.09 -0.11
N ALA A 5 11.80 4.35 1.18
CA ALA A 5 11.74 5.71 1.72
C ALA A 5 13.12 6.38 1.71
N GLU A 6 14.16 5.64 2.09
CA GLU A 6 15.56 6.10 2.02
C GLU A 6 16.00 6.36 0.57
N HIS A 7 15.70 5.45 -0.36
CA HIS A 7 15.99 5.59 -1.78
C HIS A 7 15.35 6.84 -2.40
N LEU A 8 14.12 7.18 -1.96
CA LEU A 8 13.39 8.34 -2.47
C LEU A 8 13.67 9.64 -1.71
N GLY A 9 14.41 9.59 -0.59
CA GLY A 9 14.60 10.74 0.31
C GLY A 9 13.30 11.22 0.95
N LEU A 10 12.35 10.33 1.18
CA LEU A 10 11.03 10.62 1.73
C LEU A 10 10.84 9.98 3.10
N SER A 11 9.92 10.51 3.90
CA SER A 11 9.51 9.83 5.13
C SER A 11 8.71 8.56 4.79
N GLN A 12 8.78 7.54 5.66
CA GLN A 12 7.96 6.32 5.50
C GLN A 12 6.47 6.65 5.44
N THR A 13 6.01 7.66 6.20
CA THR A 13 4.63 8.15 6.18
C THR A 13 4.25 8.72 4.81
N THR A 14 5.13 9.50 4.18
CA THR A 14 4.90 10.06 2.85
C THR A 14 4.80 8.97 1.79
N VAL A 15 5.72 7.99 1.82
CA VAL A 15 5.69 6.83 0.92
C VAL A 15 4.41 6.02 1.13
N SER A 16 4.00 5.81 2.37
CA SER A 16 2.76 5.10 2.71
C SER A 16 1.53 5.79 2.16
N ARG A 17 1.41 7.11 2.39
CA ARG A 17 0.31 7.92 1.88
C ARG A 17 0.28 7.95 0.36
N ALA A 18 1.45 8.02 -0.29
CA ALA A 18 1.57 8.01 -1.73
C ALA A 18 1.08 6.68 -2.33
N LEU A 19 1.52 5.55 -1.78
CA LEU A 19 1.10 4.20 -2.21
C LEU A 19 -0.38 3.92 -1.93
N ASN A 20 -0.92 4.48 -0.86
CA ASN A 20 -2.34 4.34 -0.51
C ASN A 20 -3.24 5.40 -1.18
N GLY A 21 -2.70 6.24 -2.08
CA GLY A 21 -3.50 7.18 -2.87
C GLY A 21 -4.10 8.36 -2.10
N TYR A 22 -3.51 8.76 -0.97
CA TYR A 22 -4.03 9.87 -0.17
C TYR A 22 -3.92 11.20 -0.94
N PRO A 23 -4.97 12.04 -0.94
CA PRO A 23 -5.05 13.25 -1.78
C PRO A 23 -4.03 14.32 -1.41
N GLU A 24 -3.51 14.30 -0.18
CA GLU A 24 -2.49 15.23 0.32
C GLU A 24 -1.11 15.06 -0.33
N VAL A 25 -0.86 13.93 -1.01
CA VAL A 25 0.38 13.69 -1.76
C VAL A 25 0.19 14.14 -3.21
N LYS A 26 1.13 14.94 -3.72
CA LYS A 26 1.10 15.39 -5.12
C LYS A 26 1.16 14.19 -6.07
N GLU A 27 0.46 14.29 -7.21
CA GLU A 27 0.43 13.23 -8.22
C GLU A 27 1.82 12.83 -8.71
N ALA A 28 2.68 13.83 -8.98
CA ALA A 28 4.07 13.59 -9.37
C ALA A 28 4.84 12.73 -8.34
N THR A 29 4.58 12.92 -7.05
CA THR A 29 5.18 12.12 -5.98
C THR A 29 4.59 10.71 -5.93
N ARG A 30 3.28 10.56 -6.17
CA ARG A 30 2.62 9.24 -6.25
C ARG A 30 3.22 8.40 -7.37
N VAL A 31 3.37 8.98 -8.57
CA VAL A 31 3.98 8.30 -9.73
C VAL A 31 5.41 7.87 -9.40
N ARG A 32 6.27 8.79 -8.91
CA ARG A 32 7.66 8.48 -8.52
C ARG A 32 7.75 7.34 -7.51
N VAL A 33 6.87 7.34 -6.50
CA VAL A 33 6.86 6.31 -5.46
C VAL A 33 6.44 4.96 -6.04
N SER A 34 5.40 4.93 -6.87
CA SER A 34 4.92 3.71 -7.52
C SER A 34 5.96 3.10 -8.46
N GLU A 35 6.65 3.93 -9.25
CA GLU A 35 7.72 3.48 -10.14
C GLU A 35 8.90 2.89 -9.37
N ALA A 36 9.38 3.59 -8.34
CA ALA A 36 10.47 3.09 -7.49
C ALA A 36 10.07 1.82 -6.74
N ALA A 37 8.82 1.72 -6.27
CA ALA A 37 8.30 0.51 -5.64
C ALA A 37 8.31 -0.68 -6.61
N ALA A 38 7.92 -0.47 -7.87
CA ALA A 38 7.95 -1.49 -8.91
C ALA A 38 9.38 -1.93 -9.24
N GLN A 39 10.30 -0.98 -9.43
CA GLN A 39 11.70 -1.25 -9.74
C GLN A 39 12.42 -2.02 -8.63
N LEU A 40 12.15 -1.68 -7.36
CA LEU A 40 12.73 -2.33 -6.19
C LEU A 40 12.00 -3.61 -5.77
N GLY A 41 10.96 -4.02 -6.50
CA GLY A 41 10.16 -5.20 -6.16
C GLY A 41 9.44 -5.09 -4.82
N TYR A 42 9.14 -3.87 -4.36
CA TYR A 42 8.47 -3.65 -3.09
C TYR A 42 7.05 -4.22 -3.14
N ARG A 43 6.74 -5.12 -2.21
CA ARG A 43 5.41 -5.70 -2.01
C ARG A 43 4.83 -5.26 -0.67
N PRO A 44 3.64 -4.64 -0.65
CA PRO A 44 2.96 -4.30 0.60
C PRO A 44 2.68 -5.54 1.43
N ASN A 45 2.88 -5.44 2.75
CA ASN A 45 2.49 -6.48 3.68
C ASN A 45 0.97 -6.40 3.92
N ALA A 46 0.23 -7.45 3.55
CA ALA A 46 -1.22 -7.50 3.71
C ALA A 46 -1.66 -7.31 5.17
N SER A 47 -0.96 -7.89 6.15
CA SER A 47 -1.28 -7.72 7.57
C SER A 47 -1.11 -6.26 8.03
N ALA A 48 -0.04 -5.60 7.58
CA ALA A 48 0.17 -4.18 7.86
C ALA A 48 -0.88 -3.30 7.19
N LEU A 49 -1.28 -3.63 5.95
CA LEU A 49 -2.33 -2.91 5.23
C LEU A 49 -3.69 -3.06 5.91
N ARG A 50 -4.03 -4.27 6.38
CA ARG A 50 -5.25 -4.51 7.17
C ARG A 50 -5.29 -3.68 8.44
N LEU A 51 -4.16 -3.60 9.16
CA LEU A 51 -4.05 -2.79 10.37
C LEU A 51 -4.21 -1.29 10.05
N ALA A 52 -3.53 -0.79 9.02
CA ALA A 52 -3.55 0.62 8.66
C ALA A 52 -4.92 1.09 8.12
N THR A 53 -5.61 0.24 7.36
CA THR A 53 -6.88 0.58 6.71
C THR A 53 -8.12 0.18 7.52
N GLY A 54 -7.96 -0.69 8.53
CA GLY A 54 -9.06 -1.34 9.23
C GLY A 54 -9.87 -2.31 8.37
N ARG A 55 -9.46 -2.56 7.12
CA ARG A 55 -10.19 -3.40 6.16
C ARG A 55 -9.49 -4.73 5.98
N ALA A 56 -10.26 -5.82 6.05
CA ALA A 56 -9.70 -7.16 5.87
C ALA A 56 -9.25 -7.45 4.43
N GLY A 57 -9.81 -6.76 3.42
CA GLY A 57 -9.51 -7.01 2.01
C GLY A 57 -9.98 -8.38 1.52
N ALA A 58 -10.98 -8.97 2.16
CA ALA A 58 -11.51 -10.30 1.86
C ALA A 58 -12.99 -10.24 1.50
N ILE A 59 -13.43 -11.16 0.64
CA ILE A 59 -14.85 -11.39 0.30
C ILE A 59 -15.27 -12.70 0.95
N GLY A 60 -16.31 -12.66 1.78
CA GLY A 60 -16.90 -13.85 2.38
C GLY A 60 -18.06 -14.36 1.53
N LEU A 61 -17.99 -15.61 1.07
CA LEU A 61 -19.09 -16.30 0.40
C LEU A 61 -19.67 -17.34 1.35
N VAL A 62 -20.95 -17.22 1.69
CA VAL A 62 -21.67 -18.21 2.50
C VAL A 62 -22.50 -19.06 1.56
N LEU A 63 -22.19 -20.36 1.51
CA LEU A 63 -22.96 -21.33 0.74
C LEU A 63 -23.89 -22.09 1.69
N ARG A 64 -25.13 -22.34 1.24
CA ARG A 64 -26.01 -23.30 1.92
C ARG A 64 -25.48 -24.70 1.61
N GLY A 65 -25.27 -25.51 2.65
CA GLY A 65 -25.05 -26.95 2.46
C GLY A 65 -26.29 -27.55 1.80
N ALA A 66 -26.09 -28.47 0.85
CA ALA A 66 -27.17 -29.30 0.34
C ALA A 66 -27.55 -30.33 1.41
N ASP A 67 -28.85 -30.53 1.59
CA ASP A 67 -29.42 -31.54 2.48
C ASP A 67 -29.03 -32.97 2.04
#